data_AF-A0A9X6NPH6-F1
#
_entry.id   AF-A0A9X6NPH6-F1
#
_cell.length_a   1.000
_cell.length_b   1.000
_cell.length_c   1.000
_cell.angle_alpha   90.00
_cell.angle_beta   90.00
_cell.angle_gamma   90.00
#
_symmetry.space_group_name_H-M   'P 1'
#
loop_
_entity.id
_entity.type
_entity.pdbx_description
1 polymer ?
#
loop_
_entity_poly.entity_id
_entity_poly.type
_entity_poly.pdbx_seq_one_letter_code
_entity_poly.pdbx_strand_id
1 'polypeptide(L)'
;MYYSLLHTSFLLVLRVRLSTVTLYLRHSKTDAINAGKHIVLHATNPSICPVKAIRQFFSYRQHTSTSPEHPFFTFSDGSFFSTSSFSQALKTFLKHIPEPQRYSTHSFRIGAAITAAKNHTAEHVIQKAGRWKSDTYRRYIRQPDISKHLTFY
;
A
#
# COMPACT_ATOMS: atom_id res chain seq x y z
N MET A 1 -24.47 -14.73 4.01
CA MET A 1 -23.73 -15.32 2.88
C MET A 1 -23.49 -14.21 1.86
N TYR A 2 -22.33 -13.54 1.88
CA TYR A 2 -21.97 -12.51 0.90
C TYR A 2 -20.68 -12.97 0.21
N TYR A 3 -20.86 -13.57 -0.97
CA TYR A 3 -19.82 -13.64 -2.00
C TYR A 3 -19.71 -12.28 -2.70
N SER A 4 -18.66 -12.11 -3.52
CA SER A 4 -18.37 -10.95 -4.40
C SER A 4 -17.40 -9.92 -3.79
N LEU A 5 -16.30 -9.48 -4.40
CA LEU A 5 -15.68 -9.69 -5.70
C LEU A 5 -14.16 -9.47 -5.52
N LEU A 6 -13.36 -10.19 -6.29
CA LEU A 6 -11.96 -9.87 -6.56
C LEU A 6 -11.90 -8.47 -7.19
N HIS A 7 -11.82 -7.42 -6.38
CA HIS A 7 -11.68 -6.06 -6.87
C HIS A 7 -10.23 -5.86 -7.29
N THR A 8 -9.89 -6.33 -8.50
CA THR A 8 -8.68 -5.95 -9.22
C THR A 8 -8.74 -4.45 -9.44
N SER A 9 -8.24 -3.72 -8.45
CA SER A 9 -8.14 -2.27 -8.51
C SER A 9 -7.00 -2.00 -9.49
N PHE A 10 -7.32 -1.71 -10.75
CA PHE A 10 -6.33 -1.38 -11.75
C PHE A 10 -5.63 -0.08 -11.35
N LEU A 11 -4.41 -0.24 -10.85
CA LEU A 11 -3.47 0.83 -10.61
C LEU A 11 -2.69 1.02 -11.92
N LEU A 12 -2.61 2.25 -12.37
CA LEU A 12 -1.82 2.66 -13.55
C LEU A 12 -0.74 3.64 -13.10
N VAL A 13 0.46 3.53 -13.66
CA VAL A 13 1.45 4.60 -13.50
C VAL A 13 1.26 5.57 -14.63
N LEU A 14 0.87 6.79 -14.30
CA LEU A 14 0.73 7.85 -15.29
C LEU A 14 2.05 8.54 -15.57
N ARG A 15 2.91 8.66 -14.55
CA ARG A 15 4.17 9.40 -14.69
C ARG A 15 5.21 8.99 -13.65
N VAL A 16 6.44 8.77 -14.11
CA VAL A 16 7.63 8.63 -13.25
C VAL A 16 8.56 9.82 -13.52
N ARG A 17 8.98 10.51 -12.46
CA ARG A 17 9.99 11.58 -12.48
C ARG A 17 11.11 11.22 -11.51
N LEU A 18 12.19 12.02 -11.49
CA LEU A 18 13.33 11.80 -10.61
C LEU A 18 12.95 11.78 -9.12
N SER A 19 12.00 12.63 -8.70
CA SER A 19 11.61 12.80 -7.29
C SER A 19 10.17 12.42 -6.98
N THR A 20 9.36 12.05 -7.98
CA THR A 20 7.93 11.75 -7.78
C THR A 20 7.44 10.68 -8.74
N VAL A 21 6.51 9.85 -8.29
CA VAL A 21 5.69 8.97 -9.13
C VAL A 21 4.22 9.32 -8.96
N THR A 22 3.51 9.49 -10.07
CA THR A 22 2.06 9.68 -10.08
C THR A 22 1.39 8.41 -10.56
N LEU A 23 0.58 7.85 -9.67
CA LEU A 23 -0.25 6.69 -9.92
C LEU A 23 -1.70 7.14 -10.10
N TYR A 24 -2.45 6.39 -10.90
CA TYR A 24 -3.89 6.53 -11.03
C TYR A 24 -4.56 5.26 -10.58
N LEU A 25 -5.37 5.38 -9.55
CA LEU A 25 -6.19 4.31 -9.05
C LEU A 25 -7.57 4.43 -9.67
N ARG A 26 -7.90 3.52 -10.60
CA ARG A 26 -9.14 3.58 -11.36
C ARG A 26 -10.38 3.37 -10.50
N HIS A 27 -10.32 2.39 -9.60
CA HIS A 27 -11.43 2.04 -8.72
C HIS A 27 -10.96 1.90 -7.28
N SER A 28 -11.84 2.28 -6.34
CA SER A 28 -11.61 1.98 -4.93
C SER A 28 -12.94 1.76 -4.21
N LYS A 29 -12.91 0.96 -3.13
CA LYS A 29 -14.10 0.64 -2.32
C LYS A 29 -14.89 1.88 -1.84
N THR A 30 -14.23 3.04 -1.75
CA THR A 30 -14.84 4.28 -1.27
C THR A 30 -15.21 5.27 -2.37
N ASP A 31 -15.00 4.91 -3.64
CA ASP A 31 -15.30 5.70 -4.83
C ASP A 31 -16.60 5.21 -5.47
N ALA A 32 -17.73 5.65 -4.89
CA ALA A 32 -19.06 5.21 -5.30
C ALA A 32 -19.44 5.63 -6.73
N ILE A 33 -18.75 6.64 -7.28
CA ILE A 33 -19.01 7.19 -8.62
C ILE A 33 -17.93 6.80 -9.64
N ASN A 34 -16.96 5.96 -9.25
CA ASN A 34 -15.83 5.55 -10.09
C ASN A 34 -15.06 6.72 -10.75
N ALA A 35 -14.92 7.83 -10.02
CA ALA A 35 -14.19 9.00 -10.52
C ALA A 35 -12.68 8.74 -10.67
N GLY A 36 -12.16 7.72 -9.99
CA GLY A 36 -10.73 7.45 -9.92
C GLY A 36 -9.99 8.46 -9.05
N LYS A 37 -8.75 8.12 -8.65
CA LYS A 37 -7.92 9.02 -7.83
C LYS A 37 -6.46 8.99 -8.24
N HIS A 38 -5.85 10.17 -8.29
CA HIS A 38 -4.40 10.30 -8.39
C HIS A 38 -3.75 10.11 -7.03
N ILE A 39 -2.67 9.32 -7.00
CA ILE A 39 -1.81 9.12 -5.83
C ILE A 39 -0.42 9.60 -6.24
N VAL A 40 0.12 10.56 -5.51
CA VAL A 40 1.47 11.06 -5.73
C VAL A 40 2.38 10.50 -4.65
N LEU A 41 3.40 9.77 -5.07
CA LEU A 41 4.46 9.26 -4.21
C LEU A 41 5.70 10.12 -4.40
N HIS A 42 6.22 10.66 -3.30
CA HIS A 42 7.44 11.44 -3.30
C HIS A 42 8.64 10.55 -2.97
N ALA A 43 9.83 10.91 -3.44
CA ALA A 43 11.06 10.28 -3.01
C ALA A 43 11.26 10.51 -1.50
N THR A 44 11.68 9.46 -0.79
CA THR A 44 11.89 9.48 0.67
C THR A 44 13.24 8.82 1.01
N ASN A 45 13.39 8.30 2.24
CA ASN A 45 14.58 7.60 2.72
C ASN A 45 15.14 6.61 1.67
N PRO A 46 16.46 6.65 1.36
CA PRO A 46 17.09 5.79 0.36
C PRO A 46 16.84 4.28 0.51
N SER A 47 16.63 3.78 1.74
CA SER A 47 16.42 2.34 2.00
C SER A 47 15.03 1.84 1.61
N ILE A 48 14.01 2.70 1.65
CA ILE A 48 12.59 2.35 1.38
C ILE A 48 11.90 3.37 0.47
N CYS A 49 12.66 4.02 -0.42
CA CYS A 49 12.15 5.08 -1.29
C CYS A 49 11.19 4.52 -2.35
N PRO A 50 9.92 4.95 -2.40
CA PRO A 50 8.94 4.41 -3.34
C PRO A 50 9.28 4.75 -4.79
N VAL A 51 9.87 5.93 -5.05
CA VAL A 51 10.31 6.33 -6.39
C VAL A 51 11.45 5.42 -6.87
N LYS A 52 12.43 5.13 -6.01
CA LYS A 52 13.53 4.21 -6.33
C LYS A 52 13.01 2.79 -6.57
N ALA A 53 12.13 2.30 -5.69
CA ALA A 53 11.55 0.96 -5.82
C ALA A 53 10.76 0.80 -7.12
N ILE A 54 9.93 1.78 -7.51
CA ILE A 54 9.16 1.73 -8.76
C ILE A 54 10.09 1.79 -9.98
N ARG A 55 11.14 2.62 -9.95
CA ARG A 55 12.13 2.66 -11.03
C ARG A 55 12.87 1.34 -11.19
N GLN A 56 13.28 0.73 -10.08
CA GLN A 56 13.90 -0.60 -10.10
C GLN A 56 12.95 -1.65 -10.63
N PHE A 57 11.70 -1.66 -10.17
CA PHE A 57 10.67 -2.56 -10.70
C PHE A 57 10.53 -2.42 -12.22
N PHE A 58 10.49 -1.19 -12.74
CA PHE A 58 10.44 -0.96 -14.19
C PHE A 58 11.70 -1.36 -14.94
N SER A 59 12.90 -1.31 -14.33
CA SER A 59 14.10 -1.83 -14.98
C SER A 59 14.11 -3.35 -15.12
N TYR A 60 13.39 -4.08 -14.26
CA TYR A 60 13.28 -5.54 -14.34
C TYR A 60 12.09 -6.01 -15.19
N ARG A 61 11.12 -5.13 -15.45
CA ARG A 61 9.89 -5.49 -16.16
C ARG A 61 10.14 -5.51 -17.67
N GLN A 62 9.93 -6.67 -18.29
CA GLN A 62 10.05 -6.84 -19.74
C GLN A 62 8.85 -6.22 -20.51
N HIS A 63 7.68 -6.17 -19.87
CA HIS A 63 6.46 -5.60 -20.46
C HIS A 63 6.22 -4.17 -19.98
N THR A 64 6.41 -3.19 -20.87
CA THR A 64 6.27 -1.76 -20.56
C THR A 64 4.93 -1.16 -20.97
N SER A 65 3.94 -1.99 -21.34
CA SER A 65 2.63 -1.49 -21.76
C SER A 65 2.02 -0.61 -20.68
N THR A 66 1.84 0.67 -21.04
CA THR A 66 1.12 1.68 -20.25
C THR A 66 -0.36 1.70 -20.60
N SER A 67 -0.83 0.69 -21.36
CA SER A 67 -2.25 0.57 -21.67
C SER A 67 -3.06 0.53 -20.37
N PRO A 68 -4.22 1.22 -20.31
CA PRO A 68 -5.15 1.14 -19.19
C PRO A 68 -5.59 -0.29 -18.85
N GLU A 69 -5.41 -1.22 -19.79
CA GLU A 69 -5.78 -2.64 -19.67
C GLU A 69 -4.65 -3.51 -19.11
N HIS A 70 -3.43 -2.96 -18.98
CA HIS A 70 -2.30 -3.64 -18.37
C HIS A 70 -2.14 -3.22 -16.90
N PRO A 71 -2.30 -4.13 -15.93
CA PRO A 71 -2.12 -3.79 -14.52
C PRO A 71 -0.66 -3.39 -14.25
N PHE A 72 -0.49 -2.49 -13.29
CA PHE A 72 0.84 -2.00 -12.91
C PHE A 72 1.74 -3.13 -12.38
N PHE A 73 1.22 -3.99 -11.49
CA PHE A 73 1.96 -5.10 -10.95
C PHE A 73 1.72 -6.37 -11.79
N THR A 74 2.77 -6.84 -12.45
CA THR A 74 2.77 -8.11 -13.21
C THR A 74 4.03 -8.90 -12.86
N PHE A 75 3.95 -10.21 -13.06
CA PHE A 75 5.12 -11.07 -13.10
C PHE A 75 5.89 -10.85 -14.41
N SER A 76 7.09 -11.44 -14.51
CA SER A 76 7.95 -11.35 -15.69
C SER A 76 7.33 -12.00 -16.93
N ASP A 77 6.48 -13.02 -16.74
CA ASP A 77 5.73 -13.71 -17.80
C ASP A 77 4.48 -12.93 -18.27
N GLY A 78 4.27 -11.71 -17.74
CA GLY A 78 3.12 -10.86 -18.07
C GLY A 78 1.84 -11.17 -17.28
N SER A 79 1.82 -12.24 -16.49
CA SER A 79 0.66 -12.57 -15.66
C SER A 79 0.42 -11.56 -14.54
N PHE A 80 -0.82 -11.43 -14.10
CA PHE A 80 -1.22 -10.39 -13.15
C PHE A 80 -0.77 -10.71 -11.73
N PHE A 81 -0.14 -9.74 -11.06
CA PHE A 81 0.20 -9.87 -9.65
C PHE A 81 -1.03 -9.54 -8.78
N SER A 82 -1.73 -10.59 -8.38
CA SER A 82 -3.01 -10.50 -7.68
C SER A 82 -2.86 -10.23 -6.17
N THR A 83 -3.99 -9.94 -5.50
CA THR A 83 -4.03 -9.80 -4.04
C THR A 83 -3.74 -11.11 -3.30
N SER A 84 -4.12 -12.26 -3.87
CA SER A 84 -3.78 -13.57 -3.32
C SER A 84 -2.29 -13.86 -3.47
N SER A 85 -1.70 -13.55 -4.64
CA SER A 85 -0.25 -13.63 -4.86
C SER A 85 0.53 -12.78 -3.85
N PHE A 86 0.10 -11.54 -3.61
CA PHE A 86 0.70 -10.67 -2.59
C PHE A 86 0.56 -11.26 -1.17
N SER A 87 -0.63 -11.76 -0.83
CA SER A 87 -0.89 -12.35 0.50
C SER A 87 -0.04 -13.60 0.73
N GLN A 88 0.18 -14.42 -0.29
CA GLN A 88 1.03 -15.60 -0.21
C GLN A 88 2.51 -15.21 -0.09
N ALA A 89 2.98 -14.24 -0.88
CA ALA A 89 4.32 -13.71 -0.76
C ALA A 89 4.57 -13.16 0.65
N LEU A 90 3.62 -12.39 1.19
CA LEU A 90 3.69 -11.87 2.55
C LEU A 90 3.82 -12.98 3.59
N LYS A 91 3.00 -14.04 3.50
CA LYS A 91 3.12 -15.20 4.39
C LYS A 91 4.50 -15.85 4.32
N THR A 92 5.05 -15.98 3.11
CA THR A 92 6.40 -16.53 2.91
C THR A 92 7.47 -15.67 3.57
N PHE A 93 7.40 -14.34 3.41
CA PHE A 93 8.36 -13.41 4.02
C PHE A 93 8.26 -13.37 5.55
N LEU A 94 7.06 -13.54 6.09
CA LEU A 94 6.82 -13.51 7.52
C LEU A 94 7.02 -14.86 8.20
N LYS A 95 7.31 -15.95 7.47
CA LYS A 95 7.34 -17.32 8.02
C LYS A 95 8.27 -17.48 9.23
N HIS A 96 9.29 -16.63 9.35
CA HIS A 96 10.30 -16.66 10.40
C HIS A 96 10.11 -15.60 11.49
N ILE A 97 9.04 -14.81 11.39
CA ILE A 97 8.68 -13.80 12.38
C ILE A 97 7.74 -14.45 13.42
N PRO A 98 7.87 -14.15 14.72
CA PRO A 98 6.92 -14.60 15.73
C PRO A 98 5.48 -14.22 15.39
N GLU A 99 4.56 -15.15 15.62
CA GLU A 99 3.11 -14.98 15.39
C GLU A 99 2.73 -14.42 14.01
N PRO A 100 3.19 -15.02 12.89
CA PRO A 100 2.99 -14.47 11.55
C PRO A 100 1.50 -14.34 11.16
N GLN A 101 0.63 -15.14 11.77
CA GLN A 101 -0.83 -15.09 11.60
C GLN A 101 -1.46 -13.75 12.04
N ARG A 102 -0.78 -12.95 12.87
CA ARG A 102 -1.28 -11.65 13.33
C ARG A 102 -1.08 -10.54 12.30
N TYR A 103 -0.30 -10.80 11.26
CA TYR A 103 0.03 -9.82 10.24
C TYR A 103 -0.75 -10.08 8.95
N SER A 104 -1.26 -9.00 8.38
CA SER A 104 -1.98 -9.03 7.11
C SER A 104 -1.61 -7.81 6.26
N THR A 105 -2.15 -7.75 5.05
CA THR A 105 -2.02 -6.56 4.19
C THR A 105 -2.52 -5.28 4.88
N HIS A 106 -3.54 -5.39 5.75
CA HIS A 106 -4.05 -4.27 6.53
C HIS A 106 -3.08 -3.78 7.62
N SER A 107 -2.22 -4.67 8.14
CA SER A 107 -1.21 -4.32 9.14
C SER A 107 -0.23 -3.26 8.63
N PHE A 108 0.10 -3.25 7.34
CA PHE A 108 0.92 -2.18 6.73
C PHE A 108 0.26 -0.81 6.85
N ARG A 109 -1.05 -0.73 6.59
CA ARG A 109 -1.81 0.52 6.67
C ARG A 109 -1.91 1.02 8.11
N ILE A 110 -2.10 0.12 9.07
CA ILE A 110 -2.08 0.44 10.51
C ILE A 110 -0.69 0.93 10.92
N GLY A 111 0.36 0.17 10.59
CA GLY A 111 1.75 0.50 10.93
C GLY A 111 2.18 1.86 10.36
N ALA A 112 1.81 2.16 9.11
CA ALA A 112 2.07 3.47 8.51
C ALA A 112 1.37 4.61 9.28
N ALA A 113 0.13 4.40 9.74
CA ALA A 113 -0.59 5.37 10.57
C ALA A 113 0.13 5.62 11.90
N ILE A 114 0.52 4.54 12.58
CA ILE A 114 1.23 4.59 13.87
C ILE A 114 2.56 5.32 13.70
N THR A 115 3.34 4.97 12.68
CA THR A 115 4.63 5.62 12.40
C THR A 115 4.45 7.10 12.08
N ALA A 116 3.42 7.49 11.32
CA ALA A 116 3.13 8.90 11.06
C ALA A 116 2.76 9.66 12.35
N ALA A 117 1.95 9.04 13.22
CA ALA A 117 1.58 9.62 14.52
C ALA A 117 2.79 9.77 15.45
N LYS A 118 3.67 8.76 15.51
CA LYS A 118 4.95 8.80 16.25
C LYS A 118 5.88 9.92 15.76
N ASN A 119 5.80 10.27 14.48
CA ASN A 119 6.51 11.41 13.89
C ASN A 119 5.71 12.73 13.98
N HIS A 120 4.76 12.83 14.91
CA HIS A 120 3.96 14.03 15.17
C HIS A 120 3.19 14.57 13.96
N THR A 121 2.87 13.71 12.98
CA THR A 121 2.02 14.10 11.86
C THR A 121 0.60 14.34 12.37
N ALA A 122 0.00 15.48 12.01
CA ALA A 122 -1.35 15.82 12.45
C ALA A 122 -2.39 14.77 12.04
N GLU A 123 -3.36 14.46 12.93
CA GLU A 123 -4.35 13.39 12.71
C GLU A 123 -5.09 13.53 11.38
N HIS A 124 -5.49 14.76 11.00
CA HIS A 124 -6.21 15.01 9.76
C HIS A 124 -5.38 14.69 8.50
N VAL A 125 -4.05 14.86 8.57
CA VAL A 125 -3.13 14.47 7.49
C VAL A 125 -3.05 12.96 7.40
N ILE A 126 -2.94 12.27 8.55
CA ILE A 126 -2.94 10.80 8.62
C ILE A 126 -4.27 10.24 8.08
N GLN A 127 -5.40 10.83 8.45
CA GLN A 127 -6.73 10.47 7.96
C GLN A 127 -6.82 10.55 6.44
N LYS A 128 -6.36 11.68 5.88
CA LYS A 128 -6.35 11.95 4.44
C LYS A 128 -5.41 11.01 3.70
N ALA A 129 -4.19 10.83 4.17
CA ALA A 129 -3.19 9.95 3.58
C ALA A 129 -3.66 8.48 3.58
N GLY A 130 -4.21 8.03 4.71
CA GLY A 130 -4.79 6.70 4.84
C GLY A 130 -6.14 6.55 4.18
N ARG A 131 -6.77 7.62 3.65
CA ARG A 131 -8.10 7.60 3.00
C ARG A 131 -9.20 7.00 3.89
N TRP A 132 -9.16 7.28 5.19
CA TRP A 132 -10.20 6.86 6.12
C TRP A 132 -11.38 7.84 6.05
N LYS A 133 -12.59 7.31 5.83
CA LYS A 133 -13.84 8.10 5.85
C LYS A 133 -14.35 8.34 7.27
N SER A 134 -14.08 7.40 8.18
CA SER A 134 -14.52 7.46 9.57
C SER A 134 -13.34 7.58 10.50
N ASP A 135 -13.62 7.94 11.75
CA ASP A 135 -12.65 8.10 12.83
C ASP A 135 -12.11 6.79 13.41
N THR A 136 -12.46 5.64 12.80
CA THR A 136 -12.03 4.31 13.26
C THR A 136 -10.50 4.14 13.32
N TYR A 137 -9.76 4.91 12.52
CA TYR A 137 -8.30 4.93 12.50
C TYR A 137 -7.68 5.51 13.77
N ARG A 138 -8.41 6.38 14.49
CA ARG A 138 -7.92 6.99 15.74
C ARG A 138 -7.55 5.95 16.78
N ARG A 139 -8.24 4.80 16.79
CA ARG A 139 -7.93 3.67 17.67
C ARG A 139 -6.52 3.11 17.45
N TYR A 140 -5.96 3.25 16.24
CA TYR A 140 -4.61 2.80 15.94
C TYR A 140 -3.55 3.82 16.37
N ILE A 141 -3.83 5.12 16.18
CA ILE A 141 -2.84 6.18 16.41
C ILE A 141 -2.87 6.78 17.81
N ARG A 142 -3.98 6.61 18.54
CA ARG A 142 -4.16 7.07 19.93
C ARG A 142 -3.87 5.99 20.97
N GLN A 143 -3.27 4.86 20.56
CA GLN A 143 -2.87 3.88 21.56
C GLN A 143 -1.89 4.57 22.53
N PRO A 144 -2.09 4.43 23.85
CA PRO A 144 -1.18 4.98 24.83
C PRO A 144 0.22 4.43 24.54
N ASP A 145 1.21 5.28 24.77
CA ASP A 145 2.61 5.05 24.46
C ASP A 145 3.03 3.59 24.77
N ILE A 146 3.13 2.78 23.72
CA ILE A 146 3.53 1.36 23.85
C ILE A 146 5.05 1.26 24.13
N SER A 147 5.66 2.35 24.58
CA SER A 147 6.97 2.40 25.22
C SER A 147 6.98 1.68 26.59
N LYS A 148 5.81 1.28 27.12
CA LYS A 148 5.73 0.55 28.42
C LYS A 148 5.31 -0.92 28.36
N HIS A 149 4.93 -1.48 27.21
CA HIS A 149 4.48 -2.89 27.14
C HIS A 149 4.73 -3.60 25.79
N LEU A 150 5.86 -3.32 25.14
CA LEU A 150 6.41 -4.19 24.09
C LEU A 150 7.68 -4.87 24.59
N THR A 151 7.53 -5.74 25.58
CA THR A 151 8.41 -6.90 25.65
C THR A 151 7.98 -7.80 24.50
N PHE A 152 8.75 -7.77 23.41
CA PHE A 152 8.66 -8.77 22.38
C PHE A 152 9.00 -10.12 23.02
N TYR A 153 8.03 -11.03 23.08
CA TYR A 153 8.27 -12.46 23.13
C TYR A 153 7.80 -13.04 21.80
#